data_AF-A0A101W8G1-F1
#
_entry.id   AF-A0A101W8G1-F1
#
_cell.length_a   1.000
_cell.length_b   1.000
_cell.length_c   1.000
_cell.angle_alpha   90.00
_cell.angle_beta   90.00
_cell.angle_gamma   90.00
#
_symmetry.space_group_name_H-M   'P 1'
#
loop_
_entity.id
_entity.type
_entity.pdbx_description
1 polymer ?
#
loop_
_entity_poly.entity_id
_entity_poly.type
_entity_poly.pdbx_seq_one_letter_code
_entity_poly.pdbx_strand_id
1 'polypeptide(L)'
;MSKLKYLSAFLLAATVYVSFTNVGIWTYLPLLFSFGLIPLVELLFKPDAKNLSEEEKKKAATDSYFNLVLYAVVVLQVAFLIYFLMVIQENLTTFDLIGRIVSMGILCGIFGINVGHELGHRSNRFEQFLGEILLLSSLETHFLPYHNSGHHHNVATPKDPATARKGEIVFLFWFRSQIGSYLQAWKIENDRLHKKGKSFLSFSNKMLIYTLSQIALLAAIYYFFNLQTVLYFMAAAMIGILLLETVNYIEHYGLLRQLKENGNYERVQHHHSWNSNHILGRTMLFELSRHSDHHYKASKHYQLLDSMPESPQMLTGYPGMMLLALVPPLWFKVMHKQLALFNRRQINN
;
A
#
# COMPACT_ATOMS: atom_id res chain seq x y z
N MET A 1 -7.32 8.31 -21.57
CA MET A 1 -8.08 7.16 -21.02
C MET A 1 -9.28 7.68 -20.25
N SER A 2 -10.41 6.97 -20.25
CA SER A 2 -11.60 7.39 -19.47
C SER A 2 -11.32 7.36 -17.97
N LYS A 3 -11.79 8.39 -17.24
CA LYS A 3 -11.76 8.44 -15.76
C LYS A 3 -12.55 7.29 -15.10
N LEU A 4 -13.48 6.67 -15.84
CA LEU A 4 -14.26 5.51 -15.38
C LEU A 4 -13.40 4.27 -15.07
N LYS A 5 -12.15 4.22 -15.54
CA LYS A 5 -11.23 3.11 -15.28
C LYS A 5 -11.00 2.84 -13.79
N TYR A 6 -11.10 3.86 -12.93
CA TYR A 6 -10.93 3.70 -11.48
C TYR A 6 -12.10 2.95 -10.81
N LEU A 7 -13.24 2.80 -11.50
CA LEU A 7 -14.31 1.92 -11.03
C LEU A 7 -13.90 0.44 -11.03
N SER A 8 -12.83 0.07 -11.75
CA SER A 8 -12.27 -1.29 -11.71
C SER A 8 -11.86 -1.73 -10.29
N ALA A 9 -11.48 -0.79 -9.42
CA ALA A 9 -11.19 -1.08 -8.01
C ALA A 9 -12.38 -1.73 -7.29
N PHE A 10 -13.63 -1.43 -7.69
CA PHE A 10 -14.83 -2.01 -7.09
C PHE A 10 -15.13 -3.44 -7.55
N LEU A 11 -14.47 -3.94 -8.60
CA LEU A 11 -14.55 -5.36 -8.96
C LEU A 11 -14.00 -6.23 -7.84
N LEU A 12 -12.95 -5.78 -7.14
CA LEU A 12 -12.44 -6.46 -5.96
C LEU A 12 -13.51 -6.58 -4.88
N ALA A 13 -14.21 -5.48 -4.57
CA ALA A 13 -15.30 -5.48 -3.60
C ALA A 13 -16.41 -6.47 -3.99
N ALA A 14 -16.76 -6.57 -5.28
CA ALA A 14 -17.71 -7.56 -5.77
C ALA A 14 -17.21 -9.01 -5.54
N THR A 15 -15.92 -9.28 -5.77
CA THR A 15 -15.35 -10.62 -5.48
C THR A 15 -15.34 -10.94 -3.99
N VAL A 16 -15.13 -9.94 -3.12
CA VAL A 16 -15.17 -10.13 -1.66
C VAL A 16 -16.60 -10.39 -1.19
N TYR A 17 -17.59 -9.70 -1.76
CA TYR A 17 -19.00 -10.00 -1.50
C TYR A 17 -19.34 -11.46 -1.84
N VAL A 18 -18.88 -11.97 -2.98
CA VAL A 18 -19.06 -13.38 -3.34
C VAL A 18 -18.38 -14.30 -2.32
N SER A 19 -17.16 -13.99 -1.88
CA SER A 19 -16.46 -14.76 -0.84
C SER A 19 -17.25 -14.83 0.47
N PHE A 20 -17.84 -13.73 0.91
CA PHE A 20 -18.56 -13.65 2.17
C PHE A 20 -19.94 -14.29 2.12
N THR A 21 -20.53 -14.45 0.93
CA THR A 21 -21.88 -15.02 0.73
C THR A 21 -21.89 -16.48 0.26
N ASN A 22 -20.71 -17.06 0.00
CA ASN A 22 -20.58 -18.43 -0.51
C ASN A 22 -19.60 -19.25 0.33
N VAL A 23 -19.43 -20.51 -0.08
CA VAL A 23 -18.53 -21.52 0.51
C VAL A 23 -17.67 -22.17 -0.59
N GLY A 24 -16.73 -23.01 -0.20
CA GLY A 24 -15.78 -23.68 -1.07
C GLY A 24 -14.85 -22.68 -1.76
N ILE A 25 -14.49 -22.98 -3.00
CA ILE A 25 -13.49 -22.20 -3.77
C ILE A 25 -13.88 -20.73 -3.94
N TRP A 26 -15.18 -20.42 -3.89
CA TRP A 26 -15.69 -19.05 -3.98
C TRP A 26 -15.21 -18.14 -2.85
N THR A 27 -14.89 -18.70 -1.68
CA THR A 27 -14.32 -17.94 -0.56
C THR A 27 -12.94 -17.38 -0.89
N TYR A 28 -12.24 -17.93 -1.89
CA TYR A 28 -10.93 -17.47 -2.36
C TYR A 28 -11.00 -16.63 -3.64
N LEU A 29 -12.21 -16.24 -4.10
CA LEU A 29 -12.37 -15.51 -5.35
C LEU A 29 -11.53 -14.21 -5.41
N PRO A 30 -11.43 -13.38 -4.35
CA PRO A 30 -10.55 -12.21 -4.34
C PRO A 30 -9.07 -12.55 -4.54
N LEU A 31 -8.60 -13.69 -3.99
CA LEU A 31 -7.22 -14.18 -4.16
C LEU A 31 -6.98 -14.62 -5.60
N LEU A 32 -7.88 -15.45 -6.14
CA LEU A 32 -7.82 -15.93 -7.51
C LEU A 32 -7.94 -14.79 -8.53
N PHE A 33 -8.76 -13.79 -8.23
CA PHE A 33 -8.88 -12.58 -9.03
C PHE A 33 -7.57 -11.78 -8.98
N SER A 34 -7.11 -11.42 -7.78
CA SER A 34 -6.00 -10.48 -7.60
C SER A 34 -4.64 -11.05 -8.00
N PHE A 35 -4.41 -12.33 -7.72
CA PHE A 35 -3.12 -13.00 -7.91
C PHE A 35 -3.16 -14.14 -8.95
N GLY A 36 -4.33 -14.47 -9.50
CA GLY A 36 -4.45 -15.36 -10.66
C GLY A 36 -4.77 -14.58 -11.92
N LEU A 37 -5.97 -14.00 -11.98
CA LEU A 37 -6.50 -13.37 -13.19
C LEU A 37 -5.74 -12.09 -13.57
N ILE A 38 -5.55 -11.14 -12.65
CA ILE A 38 -4.86 -9.87 -12.96
C ILE A 38 -3.47 -10.10 -13.55
N PRO A 39 -2.53 -10.80 -12.88
CA PRO A 39 -1.19 -10.97 -13.43
C PRO A 39 -1.20 -11.76 -14.74
N LEU A 40 -2.09 -12.75 -14.90
CA LEU A 40 -2.22 -13.47 -16.16
C LEU A 40 -2.62 -12.52 -17.30
N VAL A 41 -3.61 -11.66 -17.07
CA VAL A 41 -4.05 -10.68 -18.06
C VAL A 41 -2.95 -9.66 -18.33
N GLU A 42 -2.25 -9.17 -17.31
CA GLU A 42 -1.14 -8.23 -17.49
C GLU A 42 0.05 -8.79 -18.28
N LEU A 43 0.27 -10.11 -18.26
CA LEU A 43 1.27 -10.74 -19.13
C LEU A 43 0.85 -10.81 -20.60
N LEU A 44 -0.46 -10.73 -20.88
CA LEU A 44 -1.01 -10.78 -22.25
C LEU A 44 -1.10 -9.39 -22.91
N PHE A 45 -1.21 -8.33 -22.11
CA PHE A 45 -1.36 -6.96 -22.61
C PHE A 45 -0.10 -6.13 -22.38
N LYS A 46 0.23 -5.27 -23.36
CA LYS A 46 1.38 -4.38 -23.24
C LYS A 46 1.13 -3.29 -22.18
N PRO A 47 2.15 -2.92 -21.38
CA PRO A 47 2.06 -1.78 -20.48
C PRO A 47 1.89 -0.47 -21.26
N ASP A 48 1.22 0.51 -20.65
CA ASP A 48 0.95 1.83 -21.25
C ASP A 48 1.61 2.94 -20.43
N ALA A 49 2.71 3.51 -20.93
CA ALA A 49 3.43 4.60 -20.27
C ALA A 49 2.84 6.00 -20.54
N LYS A 50 1.72 6.11 -21.27
CA LYS A 50 1.17 7.41 -21.68
C LYS A 50 0.78 8.27 -20.47
N ASN A 51 1.25 9.50 -20.46
CA ASN A 51 0.87 10.52 -19.49
C ASN A 51 -0.32 11.33 -19.98
N LEU A 52 -1.02 11.97 -19.05
CA LEU A 52 -2.03 12.98 -19.39
C LEU A 52 -1.33 14.19 -20.04
N SER A 53 -1.96 14.78 -21.04
CA SER A 53 -1.58 16.10 -21.54
C SER A 53 -1.79 17.18 -20.47
N GLU A 54 -1.15 18.34 -20.63
CA GLU A 54 -1.29 19.44 -19.67
C GLU A 54 -2.74 19.93 -19.54
N GLU A 55 -3.53 19.88 -20.62
CA GLU A 55 -4.96 20.19 -20.56
C GLU A 55 -5.75 19.14 -19.78
N GLU A 56 -5.48 17.85 -20.00
CA GLU A 56 -6.10 16.76 -19.25
C GLU A 56 -5.72 16.82 -17.76
N LYS A 57 -4.47 17.14 -17.43
CA LYS A 57 -4.02 17.33 -16.04
C LYS A 57 -4.78 18.45 -15.34
N LYS A 58 -4.95 19.61 -16.01
CA LYS A 58 -5.73 20.73 -15.46
C LYS A 58 -7.18 20.32 -15.18
N LYS A 59 -7.82 19.60 -16.11
CA LYS A 59 -9.18 19.08 -15.91
C LYS A 59 -9.25 18.07 -14.77
N ALA A 60 -8.30 17.13 -14.72
CA ALA A 60 -8.26 16.07 -13.72
C ALA A 60 -7.92 16.56 -12.30
N ALA A 61 -7.17 17.66 -12.18
CA ALA A 61 -6.81 18.25 -10.89
C ALA A 61 -8.01 18.87 -10.16
N THR A 62 -9.03 19.35 -10.89
CA THR A 62 -10.22 19.99 -10.32
C THR A 62 -11.47 19.11 -10.36
N ASP A 63 -11.39 17.91 -10.95
CA ASP A 63 -12.55 17.02 -11.10
C ASP A 63 -12.82 16.26 -9.78
N SER A 64 -13.97 16.55 -9.17
CA SER A 64 -14.39 15.93 -7.90
C SER A 64 -14.62 14.43 -8.00
N TYR A 65 -14.78 13.89 -9.22
CA TYR A 65 -14.93 12.45 -9.46
C TYR A 65 -13.80 11.65 -8.81
N PHE A 66 -12.55 12.11 -8.91
CA PHE A 66 -11.40 11.36 -8.40
C PHE A 66 -11.44 11.20 -6.88
N ASN A 67 -11.95 12.21 -6.15
CA ASN A 67 -12.14 12.13 -4.71
C ASN A 67 -13.38 11.32 -4.34
N LEU A 68 -14.48 11.45 -5.10
CA LEU A 68 -15.70 10.69 -4.87
C LEU A 68 -15.46 9.17 -4.90
N VAL A 69 -14.60 8.70 -5.82
CA VAL A 69 -14.22 7.29 -5.89
C VAL A 69 -13.49 6.84 -4.62
N LEU A 70 -12.55 7.64 -4.10
CA LEU A 70 -11.86 7.32 -2.85
C LEU A 70 -12.81 7.33 -1.65
N TYR A 71 -13.77 8.27 -1.60
CA TYR A 71 -14.76 8.33 -0.52
C TYR A 71 -15.71 7.12 -0.55
N ALA A 72 -16.10 6.67 -1.74
CA ALA A 72 -16.86 5.43 -1.88
C ALA A 72 -16.08 4.21 -1.37
N VAL A 73 -14.76 4.16 -1.58
CA VAL A 73 -13.90 3.11 -1.00
C VAL A 73 -13.93 3.15 0.53
N VAL A 74 -13.92 4.33 1.16
CA VAL A 74 -14.03 4.45 2.63
C VAL A 74 -15.31 3.80 3.15
N VAL A 75 -16.45 4.15 2.54
CA VAL A 75 -17.76 3.60 2.92
C VAL A 75 -17.78 2.08 2.74
N LEU A 76 -17.29 1.59 1.59
CA LEU A 76 -17.26 0.16 1.31
C LEU A 76 -16.33 -0.59 2.26
N GLN A 77 -15.13 -0.10 2.55
CA GLN A 77 -14.20 -0.77 3.46
C GLN A 77 -14.80 -0.94 4.85
N VAL A 78 -15.45 0.11 5.38
CA VAL A 78 -16.13 0.04 6.68
C VAL A 78 -17.31 -0.93 6.62
N ALA A 79 -18.12 -0.89 5.57
CA ALA A 79 -19.25 -1.80 5.39
C ALA A 79 -18.80 -3.27 5.29
N PHE A 80 -17.75 -3.56 4.51
CA PHE A 80 -17.19 -4.90 4.38
C PHE A 80 -16.51 -5.39 5.66
N LEU A 81 -15.86 -4.51 6.42
CA LEU A 81 -15.33 -4.88 7.74
C LEU A 81 -16.47 -5.29 8.67
N ILE A 82 -17.54 -4.49 8.76
CA ILE A 82 -18.71 -4.83 9.59
C ILE A 82 -19.32 -6.15 9.11
N TYR A 83 -19.49 -6.32 7.80
CA TYR A 83 -20.05 -7.54 7.24
C TYR A 83 -19.17 -8.76 7.49
N PHE A 84 -17.84 -8.64 7.34
CA PHE A 84 -16.87 -9.68 7.70
C PHE A 84 -17.04 -10.13 9.15
N LEU A 85 -17.10 -9.17 10.09
CA LEU A 85 -17.25 -9.48 11.51
C LEU A 85 -18.54 -10.25 11.82
N MET A 86 -19.61 -10.01 11.06
CA MET A 86 -20.87 -10.74 11.17
C MET A 86 -20.78 -12.16 10.59
N VAL A 87 -20.25 -12.31 9.37
CA VAL A 87 -20.28 -13.60 8.65
C VAL A 87 -19.14 -14.54 9.01
N ILE A 88 -18.05 -14.05 9.61
CA ILE A 88 -16.91 -14.91 9.98
C ILE A 88 -17.21 -15.84 11.16
N GLN A 89 -18.36 -15.64 11.81
CA GLN A 89 -18.85 -16.44 12.94
C GLN A 89 -19.85 -17.53 12.53
N GLU A 90 -20.19 -17.60 11.24
CA GLU A 90 -21.00 -18.69 10.71
C GLU A 90 -20.31 -20.06 10.92
N ASN A 91 -21.07 -21.15 10.80
CA ASN A 91 -20.52 -22.50 10.88
C ASN A 91 -19.73 -22.83 9.61
N LEU A 92 -18.49 -22.35 9.54
CA LEU A 92 -17.60 -22.46 8.40
C LEU A 92 -16.68 -23.67 8.54
N THR A 93 -16.43 -24.34 7.42
CA THR A 93 -15.28 -25.26 7.37
C THR A 93 -13.99 -24.45 7.53
N THR A 94 -12.90 -25.09 7.97
CA THR A 94 -11.58 -24.42 8.04
C THR A 94 -11.16 -23.84 6.68
N PHE A 95 -11.52 -24.50 5.58
CA PHE A 95 -11.24 -24.02 4.24
C PHE A 95 -11.95 -22.70 3.94
N ASP A 96 -13.24 -22.60 4.27
CA ASP A 96 -14.06 -21.41 4.05
C ASP A 96 -13.63 -20.25 4.95
N LEU A 97 -13.32 -20.56 6.22
CA LEU A 97 -12.80 -19.62 7.20
C LEU A 97 -11.53 -18.94 6.70
N ILE A 98 -10.54 -19.73 6.25
CA ILE A 98 -9.29 -19.20 5.70
C ILE A 98 -9.57 -18.36 4.46
N GLY A 99 -10.44 -18.82 3.56
CA GLY A 99 -10.80 -18.07 2.34
C GLY A 99 -11.39 -16.70 2.65
N ARG A 100 -12.31 -16.61 3.62
CA ARG A 100 -12.91 -15.33 4.06
C ARG A 100 -11.89 -14.43 4.75
N ILE A 101 -11.00 -14.96 5.60
CA ILE A 101 -9.91 -14.19 6.23
C ILE A 101 -8.97 -13.61 5.17
N VAL A 102 -8.55 -14.42 4.20
CA VAL A 102 -7.69 -13.98 3.09
C VAL A 102 -8.39 -12.91 2.26
N SER A 103 -9.68 -13.10 1.95
CA SER A 103 -10.48 -12.13 1.21
C SER A 103 -10.59 -10.78 1.91
N MET A 104 -10.85 -10.78 3.23
CA MET A 104 -10.84 -9.54 4.01
C MET A 104 -9.44 -8.92 4.05
N GLY A 105 -8.39 -9.73 4.17
CA GLY A 105 -7.02 -9.24 4.21
C GLY A 105 -6.56 -8.58 2.92
N ILE A 106 -6.98 -9.10 1.76
CA ILE A 106 -6.77 -8.45 0.46
C ILE A 106 -7.47 -7.08 0.42
N LEU A 107 -8.68 -6.99 0.97
CA LEU A 107 -9.41 -5.73 1.05
C LEU A 107 -8.75 -4.74 2.03
N CYS A 108 -8.24 -5.21 3.18
CA CYS A 108 -7.40 -4.42 4.08
C CYS A 108 -6.18 -3.83 3.35
N GLY A 109 -5.48 -4.62 2.53
CA GLY A 109 -4.34 -4.12 1.75
C GLY A 109 -4.73 -3.07 0.69
N ILE A 110 -5.74 -3.38 -0.14
CA ILE A 110 -6.06 -2.58 -1.33
C ILE A 110 -6.98 -1.38 -1.00
N PHE A 111 -7.99 -1.56 -0.15
CA PHE A 111 -8.90 -0.47 0.24
C PHE A 111 -8.44 0.20 1.53
N GLY A 112 -8.11 -0.59 2.56
CA GLY A 112 -7.69 -0.03 3.84
C GLY A 112 -6.36 0.73 3.75
N ILE A 113 -5.32 0.08 3.26
CA ILE A 113 -3.97 0.66 3.31
C ILE A 113 -3.68 1.53 2.09
N ASN A 114 -3.86 1.03 0.86
CA ASN A 114 -3.50 1.79 -0.34
C ASN A 114 -4.34 3.07 -0.52
N VAL A 115 -5.67 3.03 -0.31
CA VAL A 115 -6.48 4.26 -0.36
C VAL A 115 -6.29 5.11 0.90
N GLY A 116 -6.04 4.49 2.06
CA GLY A 116 -5.66 5.19 3.28
C GLY A 116 -4.38 6.01 3.12
N HIS A 117 -3.40 5.47 2.40
CA HIS A 117 -2.16 6.12 2.00
C HIS A 117 -2.41 7.36 1.15
N GLU A 118 -3.17 7.25 0.06
CA GLU A 118 -3.48 8.38 -0.84
C GLU A 118 -4.20 9.52 -0.10
N LEU A 119 -5.22 9.19 0.71
CA LEU A 119 -5.95 10.18 1.52
C LEU A 119 -5.09 10.76 2.64
N GLY A 120 -4.15 9.97 3.17
CA GLY A 120 -3.18 10.36 4.18
C GLY A 120 -2.17 11.42 3.73
N HIS A 121 -1.89 11.51 2.43
CA HIS A 121 -1.03 12.55 1.83
C HIS A 121 -1.75 13.86 1.54
N ARG A 122 -3.09 13.87 1.59
CA ARG A 122 -3.88 15.08 1.35
C ARG A 122 -3.55 16.17 2.37
N SER A 123 -3.64 17.43 1.97
CA SER A 123 -3.48 18.57 2.89
C SER A 123 -4.74 18.87 3.70
N ASN A 124 -5.91 18.43 3.22
CA ASN A 124 -7.19 18.62 3.89
C ASN A 124 -7.33 17.66 5.09
N ARG A 125 -7.68 18.20 6.27
CA ARG A 125 -7.81 17.40 7.50
C ARG A 125 -8.92 16.36 7.44
N PHE A 126 -10.03 16.65 6.77
CA PHE A 126 -11.13 15.71 6.59
C PHE A 126 -10.69 14.53 5.72
N GLU A 127 -10.00 14.77 4.60
CA GLU A 127 -9.44 13.69 3.78
C GLU A 127 -8.42 12.85 4.57
N GLN A 128 -7.51 13.49 5.30
CA GLN A 128 -6.57 12.77 6.18
C GLN A 128 -7.30 11.92 7.22
N PHE A 129 -8.43 12.40 7.77
CA PHE A 129 -9.23 11.65 8.74
C PHE A 129 -9.87 10.40 8.10
N LEU A 130 -10.36 10.52 6.87
CA LEU A 130 -10.83 9.34 6.11
C LEU A 130 -9.68 8.34 5.86
N GLY A 131 -8.47 8.83 5.57
CA GLY A 131 -7.28 7.98 5.49
C GLY A 131 -6.93 7.28 6.81
N GLU A 132 -7.05 8.00 7.94
CA GLU A 132 -6.87 7.44 9.29
C GLU A 132 -7.91 6.34 9.59
N ILE A 133 -9.18 6.51 9.20
CA ILE A 133 -10.21 5.47 9.34
C ILE A 133 -9.84 4.22 8.54
N LEU A 134 -9.44 4.39 7.28
CA LEU A 134 -9.06 3.28 6.42
C LEU A 134 -7.87 2.50 6.97
N LEU A 135 -6.83 3.19 7.43
CA LEU A 135 -5.67 2.55 8.06
C LEU A 135 -6.02 1.89 9.40
N LEU A 136 -6.92 2.49 10.19
CA LEU A 136 -7.42 1.89 11.43
C LEU A 136 -8.19 0.59 11.15
N SER A 137 -8.97 0.54 10.07
CA SER A 137 -9.67 -0.67 9.62
C SER A 137 -8.73 -1.83 9.24
N SER A 138 -7.42 -1.56 9.16
CA SER A 138 -6.37 -2.53 8.84
C SER A 138 -5.24 -2.57 9.88
N LEU A 139 -5.44 -1.94 11.06
CA LEU A 139 -4.48 -1.84 12.16
C LEU A 139 -3.11 -1.22 11.79
N GLU A 140 -3.07 -0.36 10.78
CA GLU A 140 -1.82 0.14 10.17
C GLU A 140 -1.69 1.68 10.28
N THR A 141 -2.21 2.27 11.36
CA THR A 141 -2.28 3.75 11.49
C THR A 141 -0.93 4.43 11.74
N HIS A 142 0.09 3.73 12.26
CA HIS A 142 1.45 4.29 12.40
C HIS A 142 2.09 4.57 11.04
N PHE A 143 1.56 3.97 9.97
CA PHE A 143 2.02 4.21 8.62
C PHE A 143 1.99 5.69 8.26
N LEU A 144 0.99 6.49 8.66
CA LEU A 144 0.95 7.92 8.29
C LEU A 144 2.15 8.74 8.82
N PRO A 145 2.42 8.80 10.13
CA PRO A 145 3.55 9.58 10.64
C PRO A 145 4.88 9.06 10.11
N TYR A 146 5.05 7.74 10.02
CA TYR A 146 6.26 7.14 9.46
C TYR A 146 6.41 7.42 7.98
N HIS A 147 5.39 7.15 7.17
CA HIS A 147 5.48 7.21 5.72
C HIS A 147 5.72 8.66 5.26
N ASN A 148 4.93 9.61 5.78
CA ASN A 148 4.98 11.00 5.34
C ASN A 148 6.26 11.73 5.80
N SER A 149 6.73 11.47 7.03
CA SER A 149 7.87 12.21 7.62
C SER A 149 9.16 11.39 7.73
N GLY A 150 9.08 10.08 7.56
CA GLY A 150 10.20 9.14 7.64
C GLY A 150 10.53 8.55 6.29
N HIS A 151 9.66 7.71 5.73
CA HIS A 151 9.91 6.98 4.48
C HIS A 151 10.18 7.93 3.31
N HIS A 152 9.30 8.88 3.00
CA HIS A 152 9.54 9.85 1.91
C HIS A 152 10.85 10.64 2.04
N HIS A 153 11.31 10.86 3.27
CA HIS A 153 12.57 11.54 3.53
C HIS A 153 13.80 10.62 3.37
N ASN A 154 13.70 9.40 3.89
CA ASN A 154 14.81 8.45 4.03
C ASN A 154 14.82 7.35 2.95
N VAL A 155 13.81 7.27 2.08
CA VAL A 155 13.68 6.24 1.04
C VAL A 155 14.95 6.13 0.22
N ALA A 156 15.27 4.91 -0.19
CA ALA A 156 16.51 4.54 -0.86
C ALA A 156 17.76 4.85 -0.03
N THR A 157 17.68 4.82 1.31
CA THR A 157 18.83 4.91 2.22
C THR A 157 18.78 3.84 3.31
N PRO A 158 19.91 3.48 3.94
CA PRO A 158 19.93 2.56 5.08
C PRO A 158 19.12 3.04 6.30
N LYS A 159 18.75 4.33 6.36
CA LYS A 159 17.95 4.90 7.47
C LYS A 159 16.47 4.55 7.36
N ASP A 160 16.01 4.11 6.19
CA ASP A 160 14.60 3.77 5.95
C ASP A 160 14.33 2.26 6.12
N PRO A 161 13.44 1.86 7.05
CA PRO A 161 13.00 0.48 7.22
C PRO A 161 12.40 -0.11 5.94
N ALA A 162 11.59 0.66 5.20
CA ALA A 162 10.91 0.20 3.99
C ALA A 162 11.79 0.21 2.72
N THR A 163 13.08 0.55 2.81
CA THR A 163 14.02 0.40 1.70
C THR A 163 14.54 -1.04 1.66
N ALA A 164 14.17 -1.78 0.62
CA ALA A 164 14.57 -3.18 0.44
C ALA A 164 16.00 -3.30 -0.10
N ARG A 165 16.84 -4.05 0.60
CA ARG A 165 18.27 -4.16 0.26
C ARG A 165 18.48 -5.21 -0.83
N LYS A 166 19.47 -4.99 -1.70
CA LYS A 166 19.87 -6.01 -2.68
C LYS A 166 20.29 -7.29 -1.93
N GLY A 167 19.68 -8.41 -2.30
CA GLY A 167 19.91 -9.73 -1.71
C GLY A 167 19.11 -10.02 -0.43
N GLU A 168 18.34 -9.07 0.08
CA GLU A 168 17.45 -9.31 1.23
C GLU A 168 16.25 -10.15 0.81
N ILE A 169 15.92 -11.21 1.55
CA ILE A 169 14.71 -12.02 1.30
C ILE A 169 13.47 -11.29 1.84
N VAL A 170 12.35 -11.38 1.12
CA VAL A 170 11.11 -10.67 1.44
C VAL A 170 10.60 -10.96 2.87
N PHE A 171 10.78 -12.18 3.37
CA PHE A 171 10.32 -12.57 4.71
C PHE A 171 11.08 -11.85 5.83
N LEU A 172 12.40 -11.64 5.69
CA LEU A 172 13.19 -10.86 6.65
C LEU A 172 12.89 -9.37 6.52
N PHE A 173 12.66 -8.91 5.29
CA PHE A 173 12.25 -7.54 5.02
C PHE A 173 10.95 -7.20 5.76
N TRP A 174 9.93 -8.07 5.71
CA TRP A 174 8.64 -7.82 6.40
C TRP A 174 8.83 -7.48 7.88
N PHE A 175 9.58 -8.30 8.63
CA PHE A 175 9.83 -8.04 10.04
C PHE A 175 10.64 -6.75 10.26
N ARG A 176 11.69 -6.53 9.47
CA ARG A 176 12.56 -5.35 9.60
C ARG A 176 11.79 -4.06 9.29
N SER A 177 11.02 -4.06 8.21
CA SER A 177 10.26 -2.91 7.73
C SER A 177 9.15 -2.57 8.72
N GLN A 178 8.29 -3.53 9.07
CA GLN A 178 7.13 -3.29 9.92
C GLN A 178 7.51 -2.86 11.35
N ILE A 179 8.48 -3.53 11.97
CA ILE A 179 8.92 -3.17 13.33
C ILE A 179 9.68 -1.83 13.28
N GLY A 180 10.55 -1.66 12.28
CA GLY A 180 11.33 -0.44 12.13
C GLY A 180 10.46 0.80 11.87
N SER A 181 9.45 0.67 11.01
CA SER A 181 8.50 1.74 10.68
C SER A 181 7.68 2.15 11.90
N TYR A 182 7.19 1.19 12.68
CA TYR A 182 6.46 1.44 13.92
C TYR A 182 7.30 2.20 14.95
N LEU A 183 8.55 1.77 15.17
CA LEU A 183 9.46 2.46 16.10
C LEU A 183 9.83 3.87 15.61
N GLN A 184 10.04 4.04 14.30
CA GLN A 184 10.31 5.36 13.72
C GLN A 184 9.10 6.29 13.82
N ALA A 185 7.88 5.78 13.65
CA ALA A 185 6.65 6.55 13.81
C ALA A 185 6.58 7.22 15.20
N TRP A 186 6.86 6.44 16.26
CA TRP A 186 6.94 6.96 17.63
C TRP A 186 8.01 8.03 17.80
N LYS A 187 9.21 7.78 17.26
CA LYS A 187 10.32 8.75 17.34
C LYS A 187 9.97 10.06 16.65
N ILE A 188 9.48 9.99 15.41
CA ILE A 188 9.07 11.15 14.60
C ILE A 188 8.02 11.97 15.35
N GLU A 189 7.01 11.31 15.91
CA GLU A 189 5.91 12.00 16.58
C GLU A 189 6.35 12.64 17.90
N ASN A 190 7.19 11.97 18.68
CA ASN A 190 7.78 12.52 19.90
C ASN A 190 8.65 13.74 19.59
N ASP A 191 9.52 13.66 18.57
CA ASP A 191 10.34 14.78 18.11
C ASP A 191 9.48 15.98 17.68
N ARG A 192 8.35 15.70 17.00
CA ARG A 192 7.39 16.73 16.58
C ARG A 192 6.70 17.41 17.77
N LEU A 193 6.41 16.68 18.85
CA LEU A 193 5.81 17.24 20.07
C LEU A 193 6.83 18.07 20.84
N HIS A 194 8.05 17.58 21.00
CA HIS A 194 9.14 18.32 21.64
C HIS A 194 9.41 19.66 20.95
N LYS A 195 9.52 19.67 19.61
CA LYS A 195 9.68 20.90 18.81
C LYS A 195 8.52 21.89 18.97
N LYS A 196 7.33 21.41 19.35
CA LYS A 196 6.14 22.24 19.61
C LYS A 196 5.91 22.54 21.09
N GLY A 197 6.83 22.16 21.98
CA GLY A 197 6.68 22.33 23.42
C GLY A 197 5.48 21.59 24.02
N LYS A 198 5.04 20.49 23.40
CA LYS A 198 3.88 19.69 23.86
C LYS A 198 4.33 18.45 24.62
N SER A 199 3.53 18.03 25.60
CA SER A 199 3.77 16.80 26.36
C SER A 199 3.48 15.54 25.54
N PHE A 200 4.08 14.43 25.95
CA PHE A 200 3.84 13.10 25.37
C PHE A 200 2.36 12.68 25.42
N LEU A 201 1.67 12.97 26.53
CA LEU A 201 0.26 12.63 26.76
C LEU A 201 -0.73 13.62 26.11
N SER A 202 -0.25 14.53 25.26
CA SER A 202 -1.12 15.48 24.57
C SER A 202 -2.02 14.76 23.56
N PHE A 203 -3.27 15.21 23.40
CA PHE A 203 -4.13 14.84 22.26
C PHE A 203 -3.52 15.17 20.90
N SER A 204 -2.47 15.99 20.88
CA SER A 204 -1.67 16.22 19.69
C SER A 204 -0.76 15.06 19.33
N ASN A 205 -0.56 14.05 20.17
CA ASN A 205 0.27 12.87 19.89
C ASN A 205 -0.53 11.86 19.05
N LYS A 206 -0.33 11.88 17.73
CA LYS A 206 -0.99 10.97 16.79
C LYS A 206 -0.74 9.51 17.15
N MET A 207 0.49 9.14 17.49
CA MET A 207 0.81 7.74 17.83
C MET A 207 0.07 7.26 19.08
N LEU A 208 -0.08 8.12 20.09
CA LEU A 208 -0.91 7.81 21.25
C LEU A 208 -2.37 7.61 20.87
N ILE A 209 -2.95 8.55 20.11
CA ILE A 209 -4.36 8.46 19.65
C ILE A 209 -4.58 7.22 18.80
N TYR A 210 -3.66 6.92 17.89
CA TYR A 210 -3.73 5.76 17.02
C TYR A 210 -3.65 4.45 17.80
N THR A 211 -2.73 4.35 18.77
CA THR A 211 -2.61 3.17 19.63
C THR A 211 -3.89 2.95 20.43
N LEU A 212 -4.43 4.01 21.06
CA LEU A 212 -5.68 3.93 21.81
C LEU A 212 -6.87 3.58 20.91
N SER A 213 -6.91 4.11 19.68
CA SER A 213 -7.98 3.80 18.71
C SER A 213 -7.93 2.34 18.24
N GLN A 214 -6.73 1.79 18.02
CA GLN A 214 -6.58 0.36 17.69
C GLN A 214 -7.03 -0.53 18.85
N ILE A 215 -6.61 -0.21 20.09
CA ILE A 215 -7.05 -0.93 21.28
C ILE A 215 -8.58 -0.85 21.43
N ALA A 216 -9.16 0.33 21.24
CA ALA A 216 -10.61 0.53 21.32
C ALA A 216 -11.37 -0.26 20.24
N LEU A 217 -10.86 -0.31 19.01
CA LEU A 217 -11.45 -1.12 17.94
C LEU A 217 -11.42 -2.61 18.28
N LEU A 218 -10.26 -3.13 18.71
CA LEU A 218 -10.13 -4.54 19.08
C LEU A 218 -11.00 -4.89 20.31
N ALA A 219 -11.07 -4.00 21.29
CA ALA A 219 -11.94 -4.16 22.46
C ALA A 219 -13.43 -4.12 22.08
N ALA A 220 -13.83 -3.26 21.13
CA ALA A 220 -15.19 -3.22 20.62
C ALA A 220 -15.55 -4.53 19.89
N ILE A 221 -14.65 -5.04 19.02
CA ILE A 221 -14.85 -6.33 18.35
C ILE A 221 -14.97 -7.45 19.38
N TYR A 222 -14.12 -7.48 20.40
CA TYR A 222 -14.21 -8.46 21.49
C TYR A 222 -15.55 -8.39 22.22
N TYR A 223 -16.01 -7.19 22.56
CA TYR A 223 -17.22 -6.96 23.34
C TYR A 223 -18.50 -7.33 22.58
N PHE A 224 -18.62 -6.92 21.31
CA PHE A 224 -19.82 -7.20 20.50
C PHE A 224 -19.83 -8.60 19.89
N PHE A 225 -18.67 -9.25 19.80
CA PHE A 225 -18.52 -10.58 19.22
C PHE A 225 -17.82 -11.51 20.22
N ASN A 226 -16.55 -11.85 19.99
CA ASN A 226 -15.76 -12.74 20.85
C ASN A 226 -14.27 -12.67 20.49
N LEU A 227 -13.43 -13.34 21.30
CA LEU A 227 -11.99 -13.42 21.08
C LEU A 227 -11.61 -14.03 19.73
N GLN A 228 -12.32 -15.07 19.25
CA GLN A 228 -11.99 -15.71 17.97
C GLN A 228 -12.16 -14.73 16.80
N THR A 229 -13.23 -13.94 16.82
CA THR A 229 -13.49 -12.89 15.82
C THR A 229 -12.39 -11.83 15.81
N VAL A 230 -11.89 -11.43 17.00
CA VAL A 230 -10.71 -10.55 17.10
C VAL A 230 -9.49 -11.17 16.43
N LEU A 231 -9.20 -12.44 16.69
CA LEU A 231 -8.06 -13.14 16.10
C LEU A 231 -8.19 -13.27 14.57
N TYR A 232 -9.39 -13.54 14.05
CA TYR A 232 -9.64 -13.60 12.60
C TYR A 232 -9.49 -12.23 11.95
N PHE A 233 -9.97 -11.15 12.59
CA PHE A 233 -9.74 -9.80 12.12
C PHE A 233 -8.25 -9.42 12.13
N MET A 234 -7.53 -9.74 13.20
CA MET A 234 -6.08 -9.51 13.28
C MET A 234 -5.32 -10.29 12.20
N ALA A 235 -5.75 -11.52 11.89
CA ALA A 235 -5.17 -12.30 10.81
C ALA A 235 -5.43 -11.66 9.44
N ALA A 236 -6.64 -11.15 9.19
CA ALA A 236 -6.95 -10.39 7.97
C ALA A 236 -6.13 -9.10 7.86
N ALA A 237 -6.05 -8.32 8.94
CA ALA A 237 -5.23 -7.11 9.00
C ALA A 237 -3.75 -7.43 8.73
N MET A 238 -3.22 -8.50 9.33
CA MET A 238 -1.84 -8.98 9.07
C MET A 238 -1.63 -9.30 7.59
N ILE A 239 -2.56 -9.95 6.91
CA ILE A 239 -2.46 -10.18 5.46
C ILE A 239 -2.38 -8.84 4.70
N GLY A 240 -3.21 -7.85 5.06
CA GLY A 240 -3.14 -6.50 4.50
C GLY A 240 -1.78 -5.83 4.71
N ILE A 241 -1.21 -5.95 5.92
CA ILE A 241 0.12 -5.43 6.26
C ILE A 241 1.22 -6.13 5.45
N LEU A 242 1.17 -7.46 5.32
CA LEU A 242 2.13 -8.21 4.51
C LEU A 242 2.02 -7.85 3.02
N LEU A 243 0.82 -7.54 2.52
CA LEU A 243 0.63 -7.02 1.18
C LEU A 243 1.29 -5.65 1.00
N LEU A 244 1.09 -4.72 1.93
CA LEU A 244 1.79 -3.42 1.95
C LEU A 244 3.31 -3.62 1.94
N GLU A 245 3.83 -4.45 2.84
CA GLU A 245 5.28 -4.64 2.95
C GLU A 245 5.86 -5.35 1.73
N THR A 246 5.10 -6.22 1.06
CA THR A 246 5.52 -6.79 -0.21
C THR A 246 5.54 -5.72 -1.32
N VAL A 247 4.59 -4.77 -1.31
CA VAL A 247 4.60 -3.61 -2.22
C VAL A 247 5.84 -2.73 -1.99
N ASN A 248 6.10 -2.32 -0.74
CA ASN A 248 7.33 -1.59 -0.37
C ASN A 248 8.59 -2.33 -0.84
N TYR A 249 8.61 -3.65 -0.65
CA TYR A 249 9.75 -4.48 -1.04
C TYR A 249 10.00 -4.43 -2.55
N ILE A 250 8.97 -4.64 -3.38
CA ILE A 250 9.15 -4.64 -4.84
C ILE A 250 9.48 -3.23 -5.36
N GLU A 251 8.91 -2.20 -4.75
CA GLU A 251 9.09 -0.79 -5.12
C GLU A 251 10.50 -0.26 -4.86
N HIS A 252 11.14 -0.72 -3.78
CA HIS A 252 12.42 -0.18 -3.32
C HIS A 252 13.58 -1.16 -3.41
N TYR A 253 13.40 -2.30 -4.07
CA TYR A 253 14.42 -3.34 -4.11
C TYR A 253 15.72 -2.90 -4.78
N GLY A 254 16.78 -2.78 -3.98
CA GLY A 254 18.15 -2.62 -4.44
C GLY A 254 18.51 -1.27 -5.04
N LEU A 255 17.60 -0.29 -5.00
CA LEU A 255 17.83 1.07 -5.46
C LEU A 255 18.21 1.94 -4.26
N LEU A 256 19.45 2.47 -4.26
CA LEU A 256 20.00 3.28 -3.16
C LEU A 256 20.50 4.62 -3.68
N ARG A 257 20.21 5.67 -2.92
CA ARG A 257 20.73 7.03 -3.09
C ARG A 257 22.20 7.07 -2.73
N GLN A 258 22.95 7.90 -3.46
CA GLN A 258 24.35 8.15 -3.16
C GLN A 258 24.51 9.01 -1.91
N LEU A 259 25.46 8.63 -1.06
CA LEU A 259 25.93 9.44 0.06
C LEU A 259 26.94 10.46 -0.48
N LYS A 260 26.65 11.75 -0.27
CA LYS A 260 27.54 12.84 -0.68
C LYS A 260 28.66 13.03 0.33
N GLU A 261 29.73 13.70 -0.09
CA GLU A 261 30.89 14.04 0.74
C GLU A 261 30.52 14.82 2.02
N ASN A 262 29.44 15.61 1.97
CA ASN A 262 28.93 16.35 3.13
C ASN A 262 28.16 15.49 4.15
N GLY A 263 28.12 14.17 3.99
CA GLY A 263 27.46 13.22 4.89
C GLY A 263 25.93 13.12 4.69
N ASN A 264 25.36 13.83 3.72
CA ASN A 264 23.93 13.75 3.38
C ASN A 264 23.69 12.91 2.12
N TYR A 265 22.56 12.23 2.05
CA TYR A 265 22.14 11.55 0.83
C TYR A 265 21.64 12.57 -0.21
N GLU A 266 21.83 12.26 -1.49
CA GLU A 266 21.26 13.06 -2.59
C GLU A 266 19.74 13.16 -2.52
N ARG A 267 19.10 14.11 -3.21
CA ARG A 267 17.63 14.21 -3.18
C ARG A 267 16.99 13.00 -3.87
N VAL A 268 15.80 12.62 -3.41
CA VAL A 268 14.99 11.58 -4.07
C VAL A 268 14.73 12.00 -5.53
N GLN A 269 14.82 11.03 -6.45
CA GLN A 269 14.68 11.19 -7.90
C GLN A 269 13.84 10.03 -8.43
N HIS A 270 13.30 10.17 -9.64
CA HIS A 270 12.47 9.14 -10.29
C HIS A 270 13.15 7.79 -10.50
N HIS A 271 14.48 7.71 -10.36
CA HIS A 271 15.24 6.47 -10.49
C HIS A 271 15.51 5.75 -9.16
N HIS A 272 15.03 6.30 -8.03
CA HIS A 272 15.21 5.74 -6.68
C HIS A 272 14.08 4.78 -6.24
N SER A 273 13.15 4.47 -7.14
CA SER A 273 12.12 3.43 -6.94
C SER A 273 11.68 2.85 -8.27
N TRP A 274 11.18 1.62 -8.23
CA TRP A 274 10.63 0.91 -9.39
C TRP A 274 9.21 1.38 -9.72
N ASN A 275 8.91 1.43 -11.02
CA ASN A 275 7.59 1.75 -11.57
C ASN A 275 6.99 0.55 -12.29
N SER A 276 5.66 0.51 -12.42
CA SER A 276 4.97 -0.40 -13.33
C SER A 276 3.84 0.31 -14.10
N ASN A 277 3.86 0.14 -15.42
CA ASN A 277 2.87 0.72 -16.35
C ASN A 277 1.78 -0.27 -16.78
N HIS A 278 1.65 -1.41 -16.11
CA HIS A 278 0.59 -2.38 -16.41
C HIS A 278 -0.76 -1.84 -15.95
N ILE A 279 -1.72 -1.83 -16.88
CA ILE A 279 -2.91 -0.99 -16.77
C ILE A 279 -3.80 -1.42 -15.62
N LEU A 280 -4.03 -2.72 -15.45
CA LEU A 280 -4.99 -3.24 -14.47
C LEU A 280 -4.56 -2.97 -13.03
N GLY A 281 -3.34 -3.37 -12.68
CA GLY A 281 -2.77 -3.09 -11.36
C GLY A 281 -2.72 -1.59 -11.09
N ARG A 282 -2.33 -0.78 -12.09
CA ARG A 282 -2.30 0.67 -11.97
C ARG A 282 -3.69 1.26 -11.69
N THR A 283 -4.74 0.85 -12.39
CA THR A 283 -6.07 1.44 -12.16
C THR A 283 -6.71 0.98 -10.86
N MET A 284 -6.52 -0.29 -10.47
CA MET A 284 -7.07 -0.83 -9.22
C MET A 284 -6.34 -0.31 -7.97
N LEU A 285 -5.04 -0.01 -8.09
CA LEU A 285 -4.25 0.58 -7.01
C LEU A 285 -4.19 2.11 -7.09
N PHE A 286 -5.09 2.77 -7.82
CA PHE A 286 -5.14 4.22 -7.93
C PHE A 286 -3.77 4.82 -8.31
N GLU A 287 -3.24 4.40 -9.45
CA GLU A 287 -1.95 4.83 -10.02
C GLU A 287 -0.72 4.69 -9.10
N LEU A 288 -0.82 4.02 -7.94
CA LEU A 288 0.31 3.80 -7.01
C LEU A 288 1.54 3.27 -7.73
N SER A 289 1.35 2.44 -8.76
CA SER A 289 2.44 1.86 -9.54
C SER A 289 3.28 2.86 -10.35
N ARG A 290 2.88 4.14 -10.42
CA ARG A 290 3.73 5.27 -10.83
C ARG A 290 4.49 5.84 -9.63
N HIS A 291 4.99 4.94 -8.80
CA HIS A 291 5.60 5.16 -7.51
C HIS A 291 6.82 6.09 -7.52
N SER A 292 7.60 6.07 -8.60
CA SER A 292 8.74 6.97 -8.77
C SER A 292 8.34 8.44 -8.77
N ASP A 293 7.24 8.79 -9.44
CA ASP A 293 6.76 10.18 -9.47
C ASP A 293 6.06 10.56 -8.15
N HIS A 294 5.43 9.57 -7.50
CA HIS A 294 4.91 9.73 -6.14
C HIS A 294 6.03 10.09 -5.15
N HIS A 295 7.15 9.36 -5.14
CA HIS A 295 8.28 9.69 -4.27
C HIS A 295 9.01 10.98 -4.65
N TYR A 296 9.03 11.32 -5.93
CA TYR A 296 9.57 12.61 -6.37
C TYR A 296 8.71 13.78 -5.87
N LYS A 297 7.37 13.64 -5.89
CA LYS A 297 6.43 14.65 -5.41
C LYS A 297 5.20 14.02 -4.75
N ALA A 298 5.31 13.68 -3.47
CA ALA A 298 4.27 12.97 -2.70
C ALA A 298 2.93 13.71 -2.59
N SER A 299 2.91 15.03 -2.81
CA SER A 299 1.70 15.83 -2.81
C SER A 299 0.86 15.74 -4.10
N LYS A 300 1.37 15.08 -5.15
CA LYS A 300 0.59 14.82 -6.36
C LYS A 300 -0.53 13.83 -6.06
N HIS A 301 -1.74 14.17 -6.48
CA HIS A 301 -2.87 13.25 -6.40
C HIS A 301 -2.71 12.13 -7.43
N TYR A 302 -3.24 10.94 -7.14
CA TYR A 302 -3.02 9.74 -7.95
C TYR A 302 -3.22 9.91 -9.46
N GLN A 303 -4.30 10.60 -9.87
CA GLN A 303 -4.64 10.76 -11.29
C GLN A 303 -3.67 11.65 -12.06
N LEU A 304 -2.76 12.34 -11.36
CA LEU A 304 -1.76 13.26 -11.90
C LEU A 304 -0.35 12.66 -11.88
N LEU A 305 -0.18 11.43 -11.38
CA LEU A 305 1.12 10.76 -11.38
C LEU A 305 1.54 10.45 -12.81
N ASP A 306 2.79 10.75 -13.13
CA ASP A 306 3.40 10.56 -14.44
C ASP A 306 4.34 9.34 -14.45
N SER A 307 4.44 8.68 -15.60
CA SER A 307 5.54 7.76 -15.87
C SER A 307 6.69 8.51 -16.52
N MET A 308 7.89 8.36 -15.95
CA MET A 308 9.10 9.04 -16.40
C MET A 308 10.05 8.06 -17.08
N PRO A 309 10.70 8.42 -18.21
CA PRO A 309 11.62 7.52 -18.93
C PRO A 309 12.79 7.02 -18.09
N GLU A 310 13.22 7.81 -17.11
CA GLU A 310 14.37 7.51 -16.24
C GLU A 310 14.01 6.54 -15.10
N SER A 311 12.70 6.34 -14.86
CA SER A 311 12.23 5.42 -13.83
C SER A 311 12.45 3.96 -14.24
N PRO A 312 13.13 3.15 -13.41
CA PRO A 312 13.28 1.73 -13.66
C PRO A 312 11.90 1.05 -13.67
N GLN A 313 11.67 0.15 -14.63
CA GLN A 313 10.37 -0.50 -14.84
C GLN A 313 10.41 -1.96 -14.38
N MET A 314 9.35 -2.38 -13.70
CA MET A 314 9.10 -3.78 -13.37
C MET A 314 8.72 -4.58 -14.63
N LEU A 315 8.94 -5.89 -14.58
CA LEU A 315 8.67 -6.80 -15.71
C LEU A 315 7.19 -7.12 -15.90
N THR A 316 6.39 -7.04 -14.83
CA THR A 316 4.94 -7.24 -14.84
C THR A 316 4.29 -6.24 -13.89
N GLY A 317 2.97 -6.23 -13.78
CA GLY A 317 2.26 -5.45 -12.76
C GLY A 317 2.54 -5.94 -11.34
N TYR A 318 2.09 -5.15 -10.37
CA TYR A 318 2.38 -5.38 -8.95
C TYR A 318 2.01 -6.79 -8.48
N PRO A 319 0.81 -7.34 -8.76
CA PRO A 319 0.47 -8.68 -8.30
C PRO A 319 1.45 -9.76 -8.79
N GLY A 320 1.89 -9.67 -10.05
CA GLY A 320 2.87 -10.61 -10.60
C GLY A 320 4.25 -10.46 -9.97
N MET A 321 4.68 -9.24 -9.69
CA MET A 321 5.95 -8.97 -9.01
C MET A 321 5.92 -9.41 -7.55
N MET A 322 4.78 -9.26 -6.87
CA MET A 322 4.58 -9.76 -5.50
C MET A 322 4.69 -11.27 -5.44
N LEU A 323 4.03 -12.00 -6.34
CA LEU A 323 4.17 -13.47 -6.43
C LEU A 323 5.61 -13.90 -6.68
N LEU A 324 6.32 -13.19 -7.57
CA LEU A 324 7.72 -13.45 -7.83
C LEU A 324 8.59 -13.22 -6.58
N ALA A 325 8.33 -12.17 -5.82
CA ALA A 325 9.06 -11.83 -4.59
C ALA A 325 8.94 -12.91 -3.50
N LEU A 326 7.79 -13.59 -3.44
CA LEU A 326 7.55 -14.72 -2.52
C LEU A 326 8.39 -15.96 -2.84
N VAL A 327 9.10 -16.00 -3.97
CA VAL A 327 10.04 -17.06 -4.33
C VAL A 327 11.46 -16.47 -4.47
N PRO A 328 12.20 -16.27 -3.35
CA PRO A 328 13.43 -15.48 -3.35
C PRO A 328 14.50 -15.89 -4.38
N PRO A 329 14.77 -17.18 -4.65
CA PRO A 329 15.72 -17.56 -5.70
C PRO A 329 15.33 -17.06 -7.09
N LEU A 330 14.03 -17.08 -7.43
CA LEU A 330 13.53 -16.55 -8.71
C LEU A 330 13.54 -15.03 -8.73
N TRP A 331 13.12 -14.40 -7.63
CA TRP A 331 13.19 -12.95 -7.45
C TRP A 331 14.61 -12.43 -7.69
N PHE A 332 15.62 -13.01 -7.04
CA PHE A 332 17.02 -12.61 -7.18
C PHE A 332 17.53 -12.82 -8.61
N LYS A 333 17.22 -13.98 -9.22
CA LYS A 333 17.59 -14.27 -10.61
C LYS A 333 17.06 -13.21 -11.59
N VAL A 334 15.86 -12.69 -11.34
CA VAL A 334 15.22 -11.68 -12.19
C VAL A 334 15.72 -10.28 -11.85
N MET A 335 15.58 -9.86 -10.60
CA MET A 335 15.81 -8.47 -10.20
C MET A 335 17.29 -8.09 -10.19
N HIS A 336 18.22 -9.03 -9.95
CA HIS A 336 19.65 -8.71 -10.07
C HIS A 336 20.05 -8.41 -11.51
N LYS A 337 19.41 -9.06 -12.50
CA LYS A 337 19.59 -8.73 -13.92
C LYS A 337 19.03 -7.35 -14.23
N GLN A 338 17.83 -7.04 -13.73
CA GLN A 338 17.23 -5.71 -13.95
C GLN A 338 18.04 -4.58 -13.31
N LEU A 339 18.54 -4.78 -12.09
CA LEU A 339 19.47 -3.84 -11.43
C LEU A 339 20.76 -3.64 -12.24
N ALA A 340 21.35 -4.73 -12.76
CA ALA A 340 22.55 -4.63 -13.59
C ALA A 340 22.30 -3.86 -14.90
N LEU A 341 21.15 -4.07 -15.55
CA LEU A 341 20.74 -3.34 -16.74
C LEU A 341 20.51 -1.86 -16.46
N PHE A 342 19.83 -1.55 -15.35
CA PHE A 342 19.59 -0.18 -14.90
C PHE A 342 20.90 0.55 -14.61
N ASN A 343 21.82 -0.04 -13.86
CA ASN A 343 23.11 0.57 -13.54
C ASN A 343 23.95 0.86 -14.79
N ARG A 344 23.93 -0.04 -15.80
CA ARG A 344 24.61 0.20 -17.08
C ARG A 344 24.04 1.40 -17.83
N ARG A 345 22.72 1.60 -17.80
CA ARG A 345 22.08 2.77 -18.42
C ARG A 345 22.46 4.07 -17.72
N GLN A 346 22.57 4.05 -16.40
CA GLN A 346 22.98 5.23 -15.61
C GLN A 346 24.44 5.63 -15.85
N ILE A 347 25.34 4.70 -16.20
CA ILE A 347 26.74 5.01 -16.51
C ILE A 347 26.89 5.60 -17.92
N ASN A 348 25.99 5.24 -18.84
CA ASN A 348 26.07 5.63 -20.25
C ASN A 348 25.32 6.93 -20.58
N ASN A 349 24.61 7.50 -19.61
CA ASN A 349 23.93 8.79 -19.67
C ASN A 349 24.70 9.79 -18.79
#